data_AF-A0A7W1JDC0-F1
#
_entry.id   AF-A0A7W1JDC0-F1
#
_cell.length_a   1.000
_cell.length_b   1.000
_cell.length_c   1.000
_cell.angle_alpha   90.00
_cell.angle_beta   90.00
_cell.angle_gamma   90.00
#
_symmetry.space_group_name_H-M   'P 1'
#
loop_
_entity.id
_entity.type
_entity.pdbx_description
1 polymer ?
#
loop_
_entity_poly.entity_id
_entity_poly.type
_entity_poly.pdbx_seq_one_letter_code
_entity_poly.pdbx_strand_id
1 'polypeptide(L)'
;MNKKTPTKAKSPVKRRRPSVNNTPAGNTTARGASRRPSDRDSFEEQLRAAISTVDAAYALTTPLLRSLENLLRLAARTINSGEASVLVRDGDSGGLKFLVAIGAVAHRLIGVRIPPGRGIAGFVFASGQPMAVADAKRESTFYAEIDRATGYSTETILATPLQLNGETVGVLEFVNRRGQPPYEPFAPHEMDWAARFADAIAALVDAHEATRLIETLFTRALETAADAEDGGKVSKSAGKTRRASQRQSSQDRGAALQRWLKTVQAAPDHRELVSLALTLHEVASRGEAERTMCREMLESLARWTGRRRTTGSGADFLF
;
A
#
# COMPACT_ATOMS: atom_id res chain seq x y z
N MET A 1 -31.58 54.09 43.76
CA MET A 1 -30.12 53.84 43.93
C MET A 1 -29.72 53.99 45.40
N ASN A 2 -28.43 53.73 45.71
CA ASN A 2 -27.77 53.75 47.02
C ASN A 2 -28.00 52.56 47.98
N LYS A 3 -26.93 52.30 48.75
CA LYS A 3 -26.69 51.17 49.66
C LYS A 3 -26.51 51.71 51.09
N LYS A 4 -26.81 50.90 52.13
CA LYS A 4 -26.10 50.78 53.44
C LYS A 4 -26.96 49.93 54.41
N THR A 5 -26.60 48.68 54.78
CA THR A 5 -25.65 48.22 55.85
C THR A 5 -26.34 48.13 57.27
N PRO A 6 -25.74 47.57 58.35
CA PRO A 6 -25.94 46.14 58.68
C PRO A 6 -26.04 45.76 60.20
N THR A 7 -25.86 44.47 60.52
CA THR A 7 -25.30 43.85 61.77
C THR A 7 -26.12 43.53 63.04
N LYS A 8 -25.61 42.50 63.77
CA LYS A 8 -25.93 41.98 65.13
C LYS A 8 -27.21 41.10 65.23
N ALA A 9 -27.25 39.85 65.71
CA ALA A 9 -26.36 38.89 66.40
C ALA A 9 -26.44 38.77 67.95
N LYS A 10 -27.02 37.66 68.46
CA LYS A 10 -26.53 36.75 69.54
C LYS A 10 -27.60 35.71 69.98
N SER A 11 -27.18 34.49 70.30
CA SER A 11 -27.97 33.39 70.94
C SER A 11 -28.02 33.55 72.48
N PRO A 12 -28.73 32.72 73.29
CA PRO A 12 -28.23 31.36 73.69
C PRO A 12 -29.29 30.31 74.16
N VAL A 13 -28.80 29.20 74.77
CA VAL A 13 -29.38 28.37 75.88
C VAL A 13 -29.85 26.90 75.60
N LYS A 14 -28.96 25.93 75.91
CA LYS A 14 -29.13 24.62 76.65
C LYS A 14 -30.19 23.58 76.12
N ARG A 15 -30.20 22.27 76.45
CA ARG A 15 -29.55 21.46 77.53
C ARG A 15 -29.52 19.94 77.19
N ARG A 16 -28.72 19.17 77.96
CA ARG A 16 -28.68 17.68 78.18
C ARG A 16 -27.61 16.81 77.45
N ARG A 17 -27.04 15.91 78.27
CA ARG A 17 -26.25 14.66 78.10
C ARG A 17 -26.85 13.65 79.12
N PRO A 18 -26.50 12.34 79.21
CA PRO A 18 -25.38 11.57 78.61
C PRO A 18 -25.92 10.43 77.68
N SER A 19 -25.40 9.19 77.47
CA SER A 19 -24.33 8.42 78.14
C SER A 19 -23.72 7.26 77.31
N VAL A 20 -22.39 7.11 77.41
CA VAL A 20 -21.58 5.90 77.70
C VAL A 20 -21.84 4.55 76.99
N ASN A 21 -20.76 4.04 76.35
CA ASN A 21 -20.45 2.65 75.91
C ASN A 21 -21.30 2.05 74.76
N ASN A 22 -20.80 1.13 73.91
CA ASN A 22 -19.55 0.34 73.89
C ASN A 22 -19.01 0.14 72.44
N THR A 23 -17.75 -0.33 72.29
CA THR A 23 -17.13 -0.74 71.00
C THR A 23 -17.74 -2.05 70.45
N PRO A 24 -17.68 -2.34 69.13
CA PRO A 24 -16.51 -3.05 68.56
C PRO A 24 -16.10 -2.58 67.14
N ALA A 25 -15.16 -3.29 66.51
CA ALA A 25 -14.48 -2.91 65.27
C ALA A 25 -15.28 -3.16 63.96
N GLY A 26 -14.91 -2.44 62.89
CA GLY A 26 -15.42 -2.67 61.52
C GLY A 26 -14.49 -2.11 60.44
N ASN A 27 -14.08 -2.97 59.49
CA ASN A 27 -13.29 -2.58 58.32
C ASN A 27 -14.14 -1.84 57.28
N THR A 28 -13.55 -0.89 56.55
CA THR A 28 -13.53 -0.91 55.07
C THR A 28 -12.57 0.13 54.50
N THR A 29 -11.59 -0.33 53.70
CA THR A 29 -10.84 0.54 52.80
C THR A 29 -11.64 0.75 51.51
N ALA A 30 -11.81 2.01 51.08
CA ALA A 30 -12.50 2.32 49.84
C ALA A 30 -11.68 1.81 48.64
N ARG A 31 -12.21 0.80 47.93
CA ARG A 31 -11.58 0.29 46.69
C ARG A 31 -11.70 1.33 45.58
N GLY A 32 -10.56 1.77 45.03
CA GLY A 32 -10.53 2.52 43.78
C GLY A 32 -11.15 1.70 42.65
N ALA A 33 -12.22 2.21 42.05
CA ALA A 33 -12.91 1.52 40.96
C ALA A 33 -12.11 1.66 39.66
N SER A 34 -11.39 0.59 39.28
CA SER A 34 -10.83 0.46 37.94
C SER A 34 -11.97 0.41 36.92
N ARG A 35 -12.28 1.56 36.32
CA ARG A 35 -13.06 1.62 35.08
C ARG A 35 -12.28 0.85 34.01
N ARG A 36 -12.94 -0.10 33.37
CA ARG A 36 -12.47 -0.64 32.09
C ARG A 36 -12.61 0.46 31.03
N PRO A 37 -11.77 0.47 29.98
CA PRO A 37 -12.11 1.16 28.75
C PRO A 37 -13.52 0.74 28.31
N SER A 38 -14.29 1.69 27.81
CA SER A 38 -15.56 1.40 27.14
C SER A 38 -15.30 0.94 25.72
N ASP A 39 -16.27 0.24 25.11
CA ASP A 39 -16.12 -0.25 23.74
C ASP A 39 -15.99 0.91 22.71
N ARG A 40 -16.39 2.14 23.11
CA ARG A 40 -16.09 3.37 22.37
C ARG A 40 -14.61 3.72 22.37
N ASP A 41 -13.92 3.58 23.50
CA ASP A 41 -12.49 3.94 23.61
C ASP A 41 -11.66 3.02 22.69
N SER A 42 -11.95 1.72 22.64
CA SER A 42 -11.30 0.80 21.71
C SER A 42 -11.68 1.06 20.25
N PHE A 43 -12.93 1.40 19.95
CA PHE A 43 -13.34 1.77 18.59
C PHE A 43 -12.67 3.08 18.13
N GLU A 44 -12.53 4.08 18.99
CA GLU A 44 -11.84 5.33 18.67
C GLU A 44 -10.31 5.13 18.51
N GLU A 45 -9.69 4.23 19.28
CA GLU A 45 -8.29 3.83 19.07
C GLU A 45 -8.10 3.05 17.76
N GLN A 46 -8.96 2.06 17.46
CA GLN A 46 -8.95 1.32 16.19
C GLN A 46 -9.15 2.28 14.99
N LEU A 47 -10.12 3.18 15.06
CA LEU A 47 -10.42 4.16 14.01
C LEU A 47 -9.28 5.16 13.81
N ARG A 48 -8.66 5.66 14.89
CA ARG A 48 -7.53 6.59 14.81
C ARG A 48 -6.27 5.92 14.26
N ALA A 49 -6.01 4.66 14.63
CA ALA A 49 -4.95 3.86 14.03
C ALA A 49 -5.19 3.59 12.54
N ALA A 50 -6.44 3.31 12.14
CA ALA A 50 -6.81 3.13 10.75
C ALA A 50 -6.58 4.40 9.91
N ILE A 51 -7.12 5.55 10.36
CA ILE A 51 -6.95 6.84 9.67
C ILE A 51 -5.47 7.20 9.54
N SER A 52 -4.69 7.13 10.63
CA SER A 52 -3.25 7.45 10.59
C SER A 52 -2.43 6.51 9.68
N THR A 53 -2.94 5.31 9.38
CA THR A 53 -2.29 4.38 8.45
C THR A 53 -2.71 4.64 7.00
N VAL A 54 -3.96 5.03 6.76
CA VAL A 54 -4.43 5.54 5.46
C VAL A 54 -3.63 6.78 5.05
N ASP A 55 -3.45 7.75 5.97
CA ASP A 55 -2.64 8.95 5.70
C ASP A 55 -1.19 8.59 5.34
N ALA A 56 -0.59 7.62 6.03
CA ALA A 56 0.78 7.15 5.75
C ALA A 56 0.89 6.46 4.38
N ALA A 57 -0.06 5.57 4.04
CA ALA A 57 -0.09 4.92 2.73
C ALA A 57 -0.33 5.93 1.59
N TYR A 58 -1.25 6.87 1.79
CA TYR A 58 -1.57 7.92 0.83
C TYR A 58 -0.38 8.88 0.60
N ALA A 59 0.39 9.17 1.65
CA ALA A 59 1.64 9.94 1.56
C ALA A 59 2.76 9.20 0.79
N LEU A 60 2.74 7.87 0.72
CA LEU A 60 3.70 7.06 -0.04
C LEU A 60 3.26 6.84 -1.50
N THR A 61 1.98 6.59 -1.78
CA THR A 61 1.48 6.31 -3.14
C THR A 61 1.30 7.57 -4.00
N THR A 62 0.81 8.67 -3.42
CA THR A 62 0.47 9.90 -4.16
C THR A 62 1.68 10.60 -4.82
N PRO A 63 2.89 10.60 -4.24
CA PRO A 63 4.10 11.08 -4.93
C PRO A 63 4.51 10.21 -6.13
N LEU A 64 4.34 8.89 -6.06
CA LEU A 64 4.75 7.97 -7.12
C LEU A 64 3.88 8.11 -8.37
N LEU A 65 2.55 8.09 -8.23
CA LEU A 65 1.63 8.26 -9.36
C LEU A 65 1.82 9.62 -10.07
N ARG A 66 2.01 10.70 -9.30
CA ARG A 66 2.29 12.03 -9.89
C ARG A 66 3.66 12.10 -10.55
N SER A 67 4.66 11.40 -10.04
CA SER A 67 5.98 11.29 -10.68
C SER A 67 5.89 10.54 -12.01
N LEU A 68 5.14 9.44 -12.04
CA LEU A 68 4.92 8.62 -13.23
C LEU A 68 4.11 9.40 -14.30
N GLU A 69 3.06 10.12 -13.91
CA GLU A 69 2.31 11.01 -14.81
C GLU A 69 3.20 12.14 -15.37
N ASN A 70 4.03 12.79 -14.54
CA ASN A 70 4.95 13.84 -14.98
C ASN A 70 6.00 13.31 -15.96
N LEU A 71 6.53 12.09 -15.73
CA LEU A 71 7.48 11.43 -16.62
C LEU A 71 6.84 11.00 -17.94
N LEU A 72 5.62 10.46 -17.90
CA LEU A 72 4.82 10.15 -19.10
C LEU A 72 4.51 11.41 -19.92
N ARG A 73 4.18 12.54 -19.26
CA ARG A 73 4.00 13.85 -19.91
C ARG A 73 5.30 14.39 -20.51
N LEU A 74 6.47 14.06 -19.95
CA LEU A 74 7.76 14.40 -20.54
C LEU A 74 8.04 13.53 -21.77
N ALA A 75 7.89 12.22 -21.65
CA ALA A 75 8.09 11.26 -22.74
C ALA A 75 7.20 11.59 -23.94
N ALA A 76 5.89 11.81 -23.72
CA ALA A 76 4.96 12.19 -24.77
C ALA A 76 5.28 13.55 -25.40
N ARG A 77 5.94 14.48 -24.68
CA ARG A 77 6.45 15.72 -25.29
C ARG A 77 7.61 15.42 -26.23
N THR A 78 8.59 14.62 -25.81
CA THR A 78 9.76 14.22 -26.62
C THR A 78 9.38 13.42 -27.87
N ILE A 79 8.45 12.47 -27.76
CA ILE A 79 7.95 11.62 -28.87
C ILE A 79 6.90 12.37 -29.76
N ASN A 80 6.61 13.63 -29.45
CA ASN A 80 5.56 14.45 -30.05
C ASN A 80 4.17 13.77 -30.14
N SER A 81 3.80 12.99 -29.11
CA SER A 81 2.54 12.24 -29.05
C SER A 81 1.39 13.09 -28.51
N GLY A 82 0.18 12.88 -29.04
CA GLY A 82 -1.06 13.47 -28.55
C GLY A 82 -1.51 12.82 -27.25
N GLU A 83 -1.81 11.52 -27.32
CA GLU A 83 -2.11 10.68 -26.16
C GLU A 83 -0.87 9.86 -25.77
N ALA A 84 -0.78 9.43 -24.53
CA ALA A 84 0.16 8.39 -24.09
C ALA A 84 -0.36 7.66 -22.85
N SER A 85 0.06 6.43 -22.62
CA SER A 85 -0.35 5.65 -21.46
C SER A 85 0.72 4.70 -20.94
N VAL A 86 0.56 4.31 -19.67
CA VAL A 86 1.30 3.24 -19.01
C VAL A 86 0.31 2.17 -18.61
N LEU A 87 0.43 1.02 -19.25
CA LEU A 87 -0.31 -0.20 -18.94
C LEU A 87 0.56 -1.09 -18.06
N VAL A 88 -0.03 -1.80 -17.12
CA VAL A 88 0.67 -2.76 -16.25
C VAL A 88 -0.14 -4.04 -16.10
N ARG A 89 0.49 -5.12 -15.63
CA ARG A 89 -0.14 -6.44 -15.46
C ARG A 89 -1.42 -6.38 -14.62
N ASP A 90 -2.53 -6.88 -15.15
CA ASP A 90 -3.78 -7.10 -14.40
C ASP A 90 -3.81 -8.52 -13.81
N GLY A 91 -2.85 -8.76 -12.91
CA GLY A 91 -2.73 -10.02 -12.17
C GLY A 91 -2.30 -11.25 -12.97
N ASP A 92 -2.63 -12.43 -12.45
CA ASP A 92 -2.28 -13.73 -13.05
C ASP A 92 -3.09 -14.02 -14.32
N SER A 93 -4.07 -13.19 -14.65
CA SER A 93 -4.87 -13.33 -15.87
C SER A 93 -4.02 -13.30 -17.14
N GLY A 94 -2.87 -12.61 -17.10
CA GLY A 94 -2.04 -12.30 -18.26
C GLY A 94 -2.49 -11.05 -19.04
N GLY A 95 -3.55 -10.38 -18.59
CA GLY A 95 -4.06 -9.14 -19.18
C GLY A 95 -3.33 -7.89 -18.67
N LEU A 96 -3.75 -6.74 -19.19
CA LEU A 96 -3.25 -5.41 -18.82
C LEU A 96 -4.36 -4.50 -18.32
N LYS A 97 -4.02 -3.60 -17.40
CA LYS A 97 -4.84 -2.48 -16.90
C LYS A 97 -4.12 -1.17 -17.17
N PHE A 98 -4.84 -0.09 -17.52
CA PHE A 98 -4.23 1.25 -17.59
C PHE A 98 -3.95 1.76 -16.17
N LEU A 99 -2.69 2.04 -15.85
CA LEU A 99 -2.28 2.61 -14.56
C LEU A 99 -2.35 4.15 -14.59
N VAL A 100 -1.80 4.76 -15.64
CA VAL A 100 -1.89 6.20 -15.92
C VAL A 100 -2.04 6.40 -17.42
N ALA A 101 -2.87 7.36 -17.82
CA ALA A 101 -2.98 7.82 -19.20
C ALA A 101 -3.01 9.36 -19.24
N ILE A 102 -2.62 9.94 -20.36
CA ILE A 102 -2.68 11.38 -20.64
C ILE A 102 -3.20 11.64 -22.05
N GLY A 103 -3.94 12.75 -22.19
CA GLY A 103 -4.60 13.13 -23.43
C GLY A 103 -6.11 13.34 -23.25
N ALA A 104 -6.83 13.47 -24.37
CA ALA A 104 -8.27 13.75 -24.40
C ALA A 104 -9.13 12.62 -23.80
N VAL A 105 -8.76 11.36 -24.01
CA VAL A 105 -9.56 10.20 -23.56
C VAL A 105 -9.01 9.50 -22.32
N ALA A 106 -7.92 10.00 -21.73
CA ALA A 106 -7.28 9.44 -20.53
C ALA A 106 -8.27 9.08 -19.40
N HIS A 107 -9.24 9.95 -19.13
CA HIS A 107 -10.28 9.76 -18.10
C HIS A 107 -11.22 8.57 -18.36
N ARG A 108 -11.28 8.06 -19.60
CA ARG A 108 -12.08 6.90 -20.03
C ARG A 108 -11.28 5.60 -20.05
N LEU A 109 -9.94 5.68 -20.00
CA LEU A 109 -9.05 4.52 -19.98
C LEU A 109 -8.84 3.97 -18.56
N ILE A 110 -9.01 4.80 -17.52
CA ILE A 110 -8.90 4.37 -16.13
C ILE A 110 -9.94 3.29 -15.82
N GLY A 111 -9.47 2.10 -15.42
CA GLY A 111 -10.32 0.93 -15.16
C GLY A 111 -10.63 0.06 -16.38
N VAL A 112 -10.23 0.46 -17.60
CA VAL A 112 -10.29 -0.38 -18.80
C VAL A 112 -9.19 -1.46 -18.72
N ARG A 113 -9.53 -2.64 -19.25
CA ARG A 113 -8.68 -3.84 -19.28
C ARG A 113 -8.48 -4.30 -20.71
N ILE A 114 -7.27 -4.79 -21.02
CA ILE A 114 -6.94 -5.45 -22.27
C ILE A 114 -6.73 -6.95 -21.97
N PRO A 115 -7.46 -7.87 -22.64
CA PRO A 115 -7.27 -9.30 -22.42
C PRO A 115 -5.88 -9.81 -22.82
N PRO A 116 -5.45 -10.98 -22.34
CA PRO A 116 -4.11 -11.53 -22.61
C PRO A 116 -3.83 -11.65 -24.11
N GLY A 117 -2.68 -11.16 -24.56
CA GLY A 117 -2.26 -11.20 -25.96
C GLY A 117 -3.15 -10.43 -26.95
N ARG A 118 -4.06 -9.56 -26.47
CA ARG A 118 -4.86 -8.68 -27.34
C ARG A 118 -4.23 -7.29 -27.45
N GLY A 119 -4.35 -6.68 -28.63
CA GLY A 119 -3.81 -5.35 -28.87
C GLY A 119 -2.29 -5.37 -29.05
N ILE A 120 -1.77 -4.28 -29.61
CA ILE A 120 -0.33 -4.06 -29.76
C ILE A 120 0.34 -4.07 -28.38
N ALA A 121 -0.26 -3.44 -27.36
CA ALA A 121 0.19 -3.57 -25.98
C ALA A 121 0.26 -5.03 -25.47
N GLY A 122 -0.75 -5.88 -25.74
CA GLY A 122 -0.71 -7.29 -25.32
C GLY A 122 0.37 -8.11 -26.05
N PHE A 123 0.66 -7.79 -27.30
CA PHE A 123 1.76 -8.39 -28.05
C PHE A 123 3.14 -7.95 -27.54
N VAL A 124 3.34 -6.64 -27.32
CA VAL A 124 4.57 -6.07 -26.76
C VAL A 124 4.85 -6.64 -25.35
N PHE A 125 3.81 -6.77 -24.53
CA PHE A 125 3.89 -7.36 -23.20
C PHE A 125 4.28 -8.85 -23.20
N ALA A 126 3.76 -9.63 -24.16
CA ALA A 126 4.04 -11.06 -24.26
C ALA A 126 5.38 -11.39 -24.95
N SER A 127 5.85 -10.52 -25.86
CA SER A 127 7.10 -10.71 -26.62
C SER A 127 8.32 -10.05 -25.96
N GLY A 128 8.11 -9.03 -25.12
CA GLY A 128 9.17 -8.20 -24.60
C GLY A 128 9.89 -7.38 -25.68
N GLN A 129 9.28 -7.19 -26.86
CA GLN A 129 9.83 -6.44 -28.00
C GLN A 129 9.01 -5.17 -28.26
N PRO A 130 9.63 -4.01 -28.55
CA PRO A 130 8.91 -2.79 -28.92
C PRO A 130 8.31 -2.89 -30.34
N MET A 131 7.18 -2.22 -30.57
CA MET A 131 6.46 -2.24 -31.83
C MET A 131 6.00 -0.81 -32.22
N ALA A 132 6.32 -0.39 -33.44
CA ALA A 132 5.84 0.84 -34.05
C ALA A 132 4.89 0.49 -35.21
N VAL A 133 3.71 1.12 -35.25
CA VAL A 133 2.64 0.82 -36.22
C VAL A 133 2.21 2.12 -36.91
N ALA A 134 2.32 2.12 -38.24
CA ALA A 134 2.03 3.25 -39.12
C ALA A 134 0.56 3.33 -39.57
N ASP A 135 -0.19 2.23 -39.48
CA ASP A 135 -1.64 2.17 -39.74
C ASP A 135 -2.26 1.10 -38.83
N ALA A 136 -2.73 1.53 -37.66
CA ALA A 136 -3.35 0.65 -36.67
C ALA A 136 -4.63 -0.04 -37.19
N LYS A 137 -5.34 0.58 -38.14
CA LYS A 137 -6.60 0.04 -38.69
C LYS A 137 -6.33 -1.11 -39.69
N ARG A 138 -5.09 -1.27 -40.16
CA ARG A 138 -4.62 -2.38 -40.99
C ARG A 138 -3.78 -3.42 -40.22
N GLU A 139 -3.39 -3.13 -38.97
CA GLU A 139 -2.64 -4.08 -38.14
C GLU A 139 -3.57 -5.16 -37.57
N SER A 140 -3.29 -6.42 -37.93
CA SER A 140 -4.00 -7.62 -37.47
C SER A 140 -4.11 -7.77 -35.94
N THR A 141 -3.13 -7.21 -35.22
CA THR A 141 -2.97 -7.26 -33.77
C THR A 141 -3.77 -6.16 -33.05
N PHE A 142 -4.29 -5.17 -33.78
CA PHE A 142 -4.96 -4.00 -33.19
C PHE A 142 -6.30 -4.34 -32.52
N TYR A 143 -6.53 -3.79 -31.33
CA TYR A 143 -7.69 -4.09 -30.50
C TYR A 143 -8.66 -2.91 -30.45
N ALA A 144 -9.43 -2.75 -31.55
CA ALA A 144 -10.37 -1.66 -31.79
C ALA A 144 -11.53 -1.54 -30.76
N GLU A 145 -11.58 -2.36 -29.71
CA GLU A 145 -12.54 -2.20 -28.60
C GLU A 145 -12.20 -0.99 -27.73
N ILE A 146 -10.93 -0.60 -27.62
CA ILE A 146 -10.51 0.61 -26.90
C ILE A 146 -11.00 1.86 -27.62
N ASP A 147 -10.81 1.95 -28.94
CA ASP A 147 -11.37 3.00 -29.80
C ASP A 147 -12.90 3.06 -29.68
N ARG A 148 -13.59 1.92 -29.80
CA ARG A 148 -15.07 1.84 -29.66
C ARG A 148 -15.57 2.30 -28.29
N ALA A 149 -14.87 1.98 -27.20
CA ALA A 149 -15.27 2.35 -25.84
C ALA A 149 -14.95 3.81 -25.50
N THR A 150 -13.84 4.35 -26.01
CA THR A 150 -13.41 5.73 -25.72
C THR A 150 -14.01 6.76 -26.67
N GLY A 151 -14.32 6.38 -27.90
CA GLY A 151 -14.64 7.31 -29.01
C GLY A 151 -13.39 7.93 -29.65
N TYR A 152 -12.20 7.44 -29.34
CA TYR A 152 -10.94 7.86 -29.98
C TYR A 152 -10.71 7.11 -31.30
N SER A 153 -9.94 7.69 -32.21
CA SER A 153 -9.53 7.07 -33.47
C SER A 153 -8.02 6.91 -33.50
N THR A 154 -7.55 5.69 -33.25
CA THR A 154 -6.14 5.33 -33.27
C THR A 154 -5.67 5.06 -34.69
N GLU A 155 -4.56 5.68 -35.09
CA GLU A 155 -3.99 5.54 -36.44
C GLU A 155 -2.50 5.18 -36.39
N THR A 156 -1.71 5.83 -35.54
CA THR A 156 -0.31 5.44 -35.28
C THR A 156 -0.09 5.10 -33.82
N ILE A 157 0.69 4.03 -33.57
CA ILE A 157 1.06 3.56 -32.22
C ILE A 157 2.57 3.36 -32.16
N LEU A 158 3.18 3.74 -31.03
CA LEU A 158 4.49 3.25 -30.60
C LEU A 158 4.35 2.66 -29.20
N ALA A 159 4.50 1.34 -29.08
CA ALA A 159 4.45 0.62 -27.82
C ALA A 159 5.83 0.00 -27.50
N THR A 160 6.27 0.12 -26.25
CA THR A 160 7.57 -0.40 -25.78
C THR A 160 7.40 -1.09 -24.42
N PRO A 161 8.07 -2.22 -24.15
CA PRO A 161 7.89 -2.97 -22.91
C PRO A 161 8.51 -2.22 -21.73
N LEU A 162 7.83 -2.25 -20.58
CA LEU A 162 8.44 -1.89 -19.30
C LEU A 162 9.17 -3.12 -18.77
N GLN A 163 10.49 -3.14 -18.90
CA GLN A 163 11.34 -4.25 -18.44
C GLN A 163 11.92 -3.95 -17.04
N LEU A 164 11.91 -4.94 -16.16
CA LEU A 164 12.54 -4.88 -14.84
C LEU A 164 13.09 -6.26 -14.45
N ASN A 165 14.34 -6.34 -13.99
CA ASN A 165 15.00 -7.59 -13.55
C ASN A 165 14.99 -8.75 -14.58
N GLY A 166 14.65 -8.48 -15.85
CA GLY A 166 14.47 -9.48 -16.90
C GLY A 166 13.02 -9.89 -17.19
N GLU A 167 12.05 -9.39 -16.41
CA GLU A 167 10.61 -9.59 -16.65
C GLU A 167 9.93 -8.33 -17.22
N THR A 168 8.92 -8.53 -18.06
CA THR A 168 8.05 -7.44 -18.54
C THR A 168 6.93 -7.19 -17.52
N VAL A 169 6.97 -6.01 -16.88
CA VAL A 169 6.01 -5.59 -15.84
C VAL A 169 4.82 -4.80 -16.41
N GLY A 170 4.96 -4.26 -17.62
CA GLY A 170 3.92 -3.48 -18.30
C GLY A 170 4.35 -3.01 -19.69
N VAL A 171 3.65 -1.99 -20.21
CA VAL A 171 3.90 -1.37 -21.52
C VAL A 171 3.74 0.15 -21.42
N LEU A 172 4.67 0.87 -22.04
CA LEU A 172 4.55 2.30 -22.33
C LEU A 172 4.07 2.47 -23.78
N GLU A 173 2.96 3.17 -23.98
CA GLU A 173 2.31 3.32 -25.28
C GLU A 173 2.08 4.80 -25.63
N PHE A 174 2.44 5.18 -26.85
CA PHE A 174 2.22 6.49 -27.46
C PHE A 174 1.24 6.33 -28.62
N VAL A 175 0.19 7.15 -28.67
CA VAL A 175 -0.86 7.05 -29.67
C VAL A 175 -1.09 8.40 -30.35
N ASN A 176 -0.97 8.38 -31.68
CA ASN A 176 -1.07 9.51 -32.62
C ASN A 176 -0.09 10.67 -32.37
N ARG A 177 0.42 11.30 -33.43
CA ARG A 177 1.20 12.54 -33.30
C ARG A 177 0.30 13.69 -32.80
N ARG A 178 0.90 14.76 -32.26
CA ARG A 178 0.16 16.01 -32.06
C ARG A 178 -0.21 16.64 -33.40
N GLY A 179 -1.47 17.05 -33.51
CA GLY A 179 -2.03 17.67 -34.70
C GLY A 179 -3.34 17.02 -35.11
N GLN A 180 -3.65 17.09 -36.40
CA GLN A 180 -4.77 16.40 -37.04
C GLN A 180 -4.21 15.31 -37.97
N PRO A 181 -4.97 14.23 -38.26
CA PRO A 181 -4.54 13.22 -39.21
C PRO A 181 -4.44 13.79 -40.64
N PRO A 182 -3.65 13.18 -41.54
CA PRO A 182 -2.85 11.96 -41.33
C PRO A 182 -1.62 12.22 -40.46
N TYR A 183 -1.31 11.27 -39.58
CA TYR A 183 -0.18 11.37 -38.66
C TYR A 183 1.10 10.76 -39.24
N GLU A 184 2.24 11.44 -39.09
CA GLU A 184 3.53 10.87 -39.44
C GLU A 184 3.87 9.67 -38.53
N PRO A 185 4.29 8.50 -39.09
CA PRO A 185 4.71 7.35 -38.31
C PRO A 185 5.84 7.67 -37.33
N PHE A 186 5.97 6.84 -36.29
CA PHE A 186 7.10 6.92 -35.36
C PHE A 186 8.37 6.35 -36.01
N ALA A 187 9.48 7.07 -35.89
CA ALA A 187 10.76 6.71 -36.48
C ALA A 187 11.55 5.75 -35.56
N PRO A 188 12.49 4.93 -36.10
CA PRO A 188 13.24 3.97 -35.29
C PRO A 188 13.97 4.57 -34.07
N HIS A 189 14.58 5.75 -34.22
CA HIS A 189 15.28 6.43 -33.12
C HIS A 189 14.35 6.90 -31.98
N GLU A 190 13.04 7.02 -32.25
CA GLU A 190 12.05 7.34 -31.23
C GLU A 190 11.68 6.10 -30.40
N MET A 191 11.90 4.88 -30.94
CA MET A 191 11.81 3.64 -30.18
C MET A 191 12.91 3.58 -29.12
N ASP A 192 14.13 4.00 -29.46
CA ASP A 192 15.25 4.12 -28.50
C ASP A 192 14.94 5.14 -27.39
N TRP A 193 14.34 6.28 -27.74
CA TRP A 193 13.90 7.28 -26.76
C TRP A 193 12.79 6.75 -25.87
N ALA A 194 11.79 6.07 -26.45
CA ALA A 194 10.71 5.44 -25.72
C ALA A 194 11.23 4.37 -24.74
N ALA A 195 12.18 3.53 -25.13
CA ALA A 195 12.82 2.54 -24.25
C ALA A 195 13.50 3.20 -23.04
N ARG A 196 14.24 4.30 -23.23
CA ARG A 196 14.88 5.02 -22.12
C ARG A 196 13.90 5.71 -21.16
N PHE A 197 12.70 6.04 -21.62
CA PHE A 197 11.60 6.43 -20.74
C PHE A 197 10.94 5.23 -20.06
N ALA A 198 10.85 4.09 -20.75
CA ALA A 198 10.33 2.84 -20.22
C ALA A 198 11.15 2.33 -19.03
N ASP A 199 12.49 2.36 -19.08
CA ASP A 199 13.37 1.99 -17.96
C ASP A 199 13.02 2.76 -16.68
N ALA A 200 12.88 4.09 -16.79
CA ALA A 200 12.58 4.98 -15.68
C ALA A 200 11.13 4.89 -15.20
N ILE A 201 10.19 4.57 -16.10
CA ILE A 201 8.78 4.32 -15.75
C ILE A 201 8.62 2.94 -15.09
N ALA A 202 9.36 1.91 -15.51
CA ALA A 202 9.31 0.57 -14.92
C ALA A 202 9.65 0.61 -13.42
N ALA A 203 10.71 1.35 -13.03
CA ALA A 203 11.07 1.54 -11.63
C ALA A 203 9.99 2.28 -10.80
N LEU A 204 9.19 3.16 -11.42
CA LEU A 204 8.06 3.84 -10.75
C LEU A 204 6.80 2.96 -10.68
N VAL A 205 6.57 2.11 -11.68
CA VAL A 205 5.53 1.06 -11.65
C VAL A 205 5.82 0.06 -10.53
N ASP A 206 7.07 -0.38 -10.42
CA ASP A 206 7.53 -1.32 -9.42
C ASP A 206 7.27 -0.81 -7.99
N ALA A 207 7.77 0.40 -7.69
CA ALA A 207 7.51 1.07 -6.42
C ALA A 207 6.01 1.29 -6.12
N HIS A 208 5.19 1.50 -7.15
CA HIS A 208 3.74 1.63 -6.99
C HIS A 208 3.08 0.30 -6.62
N GLU A 209 3.33 -0.77 -7.36
CA GLU A 209 2.76 -2.10 -7.09
C GLU A 209 3.29 -2.69 -5.76
N ALA A 210 4.55 -2.41 -5.39
CA ALA A 210 5.08 -2.69 -4.05
C ALA A 210 4.25 -2.02 -2.94
N THR A 211 3.85 -0.77 -3.14
CA THR A 211 3.06 -0.01 -2.16
C THR A 211 1.60 -0.47 -2.13
N ARG A 212 1.02 -0.86 -3.28
CA ARG A 212 -0.32 -1.49 -3.35
C ARG A 212 -0.38 -2.82 -2.58
N LEU A 213 0.71 -3.59 -2.55
CA LEU A 213 0.81 -4.78 -1.71
C LEU A 213 0.78 -4.44 -0.20
N ILE A 214 1.40 -3.33 0.21
CA ILE A 214 1.36 -2.83 1.60
C ILE A 214 -0.06 -2.40 2.00
N GLU A 215 -0.79 -1.71 1.12
CA GLU A 215 -2.18 -1.31 1.37
C GLU A 215 -3.14 -2.53 1.47
N THR A 216 -2.97 -3.52 0.60
CA THR A 216 -3.83 -4.73 0.61
C THR A 216 -3.52 -5.66 1.79
N LEU A 217 -2.25 -5.76 2.21
CA LEU A 217 -1.86 -6.39 3.49
C LEU A 217 -2.58 -5.75 4.67
N PHE A 218 -2.60 -4.42 4.72
CA PHE A 218 -3.19 -3.65 5.80
C PHE A 218 -4.70 -3.88 5.90
N THR A 219 -5.42 -3.82 4.77
CA THR A 219 -6.86 -4.18 4.73
C THR A 219 -7.09 -5.59 5.28
N ARG A 220 -6.29 -6.57 4.84
CA ARG A 220 -6.43 -7.96 5.30
C ARG A 220 -6.08 -8.15 6.78
N ALA A 221 -5.14 -7.37 7.30
CA ALA A 221 -4.79 -7.34 8.72
C ALA A 221 -5.94 -6.76 9.57
N LEU A 222 -6.67 -5.74 9.09
CA LEU A 222 -7.86 -5.21 9.76
C LEU A 222 -9.03 -6.20 9.74
N GLU A 223 -9.29 -6.87 8.62
CA GLU A 223 -10.34 -7.91 8.53
C GLU A 223 -10.09 -9.04 9.54
N THR A 224 -8.87 -9.61 9.54
CA THR A 224 -8.47 -10.64 10.52
C THR A 224 -8.32 -10.11 11.95
N ALA A 225 -8.33 -8.78 12.16
CA ALA A 225 -8.49 -8.18 13.47
C ALA A 225 -9.94 -8.31 13.95
N ALA A 226 -10.89 -7.81 13.14
CA ALA A 226 -12.32 -7.74 13.46
C ALA A 226 -12.97 -9.13 13.61
N ASP A 227 -12.67 -10.09 12.73
CA ASP A 227 -13.22 -11.46 12.76
C ASP A 227 -13.04 -12.15 14.12
N ALA A 228 -11.96 -11.83 14.84
CA ALA A 228 -11.64 -12.44 16.12
C ALA A 228 -12.33 -11.77 17.33
N GLU A 229 -12.97 -10.61 17.15
CA GLU A 229 -13.71 -9.94 18.23
C GLU A 229 -15.15 -10.45 18.33
N ASP A 230 -15.83 -10.73 17.21
CA ASP A 230 -17.20 -11.29 17.25
C ASP A 230 -17.25 -12.73 17.78
N GLY A 231 -16.21 -13.54 17.46
CA GLY A 231 -16.00 -14.85 18.07
C GLY A 231 -15.72 -14.84 19.59
N GLY A 232 -15.55 -13.67 20.20
CA GLY A 232 -15.14 -13.52 21.60
C GLY A 232 -16.19 -13.88 22.67
N LYS A 233 -17.44 -14.22 22.29
CA LYS A 233 -18.54 -14.51 23.21
C LYS A 233 -18.55 -15.96 23.74
N VAL A 234 -17.56 -16.39 24.55
CA VAL A 234 -17.77 -17.42 25.60
C VAL A 234 -16.62 -17.52 26.63
N SER A 235 -16.97 -17.95 27.85
CA SER A 235 -16.09 -18.38 28.95
C SER A 235 -15.18 -17.35 29.66
N LYS A 236 -15.52 -17.06 30.92
CA LYS A 236 -14.65 -16.34 31.87
C LYS A 236 -13.84 -17.35 32.69
N SER A 237 -12.57 -17.60 32.35
CA SER A 237 -11.68 -18.41 33.20
C SER A 237 -10.19 -18.04 33.10
N ALA A 238 -9.46 -18.31 34.19
CA ALA A 238 -8.00 -18.38 34.34
C ALA A 238 -7.11 -17.36 33.58
N GLY A 239 -6.66 -16.32 34.29
CA GLY A 239 -5.69 -15.32 33.78
C GLY A 239 -4.30 -15.84 33.38
N LYS A 240 -3.97 -17.12 33.67
CA LYS A 240 -2.70 -17.75 33.24
C LYS A 240 -2.81 -18.33 31.82
N THR A 241 -3.97 -18.90 31.47
CA THR A 241 -4.29 -19.42 30.12
C THR A 241 -4.30 -18.31 29.08
N ARG A 242 -4.70 -17.10 29.48
CA ARG A 242 -4.89 -15.94 28.58
C ARG A 242 -3.63 -15.54 27.80
N ARG A 243 -2.43 -15.73 28.35
CA ARG A 243 -1.16 -15.49 27.62
C ARG A 243 -0.85 -16.58 26.58
N ALA A 244 -1.31 -17.81 26.79
CA ALA A 244 -1.15 -18.88 25.81
C ALA A 244 -2.14 -18.71 24.65
N SER A 245 -3.43 -18.48 24.95
CA SER A 245 -4.45 -18.24 23.93
C SER A 245 -4.18 -16.98 23.08
N GLN A 246 -3.64 -15.92 23.69
CA GLN A 246 -3.28 -14.68 22.98
C GLN A 246 -1.96 -14.78 22.19
N ARG A 247 -1.07 -15.72 22.54
CA ARG A 247 0.06 -16.08 21.67
C ARG A 247 -0.41 -16.92 20.48
N GLN A 248 -1.30 -17.90 20.72
CA GLN A 248 -1.87 -18.73 19.66
C GLN A 248 -2.62 -17.89 18.62
N SER A 249 -3.54 -17.01 19.02
CA SER A 249 -4.33 -16.21 18.07
C SER A 249 -3.49 -15.22 17.24
N SER A 250 -2.39 -14.67 17.80
CA SER A 250 -1.43 -13.88 17.01
C SER A 250 -0.69 -14.75 15.98
N GLN A 251 -0.35 -15.99 16.33
CA GLN A 251 0.33 -16.92 15.44
C GLN A 251 -0.60 -17.43 14.32
N ASP A 252 -1.87 -17.69 14.65
CA ASP A 252 -2.91 -18.06 13.69
C ASP A 252 -3.21 -16.92 12.69
N ARG A 253 -3.23 -15.66 13.15
CA ARG A 253 -3.30 -14.45 12.30
C ARG A 253 -2.09 -14.32 11.38
N GLY A 254 -0.86 -14.51 11.89
CA GLY A 254 0.36 -14.52 11.09
C GLY A 254 0.30 -15.59 9.99
N ALA A 255 -0.13 -16.81 10.33
CA ALA A 255 -0.33 -17.90 9.38
C ALA A 255 -1.49 -17.63 8.40
N ALA A 256 -2.50 -16.83 8.75
CA ALA A 256 -3.55 -16.40 7.82
C ALA A 256 -3.02 -15.38 6.80
N LEU A 257 -2.27 -14.36 7.23
CA LEU A 257 -1.62 -13.39 6.34
C LEU A 257 -0.60 -14.05 5.41
N GLN A 258 0.23 -14.97 5.92
CA GLN A 258 1.18 -15.74 5.11
C GLN A 258 0.52 -16.69 4.10
N ARG A 259 -0.70 -17.18 4.36
CA ARG A 259 -1.50 -17.93 3.37
C ARG A 259 -2.11 -17.01 2.32
N TRP A 260 -2.69 -15.90 2.75
CA TRP A 260 -3.27 -14.87 1.86
C TRP A 260 -2.21 -14.32 0.89
N LEU A 261 -1.00 -14.03 1.36
CA LEU A 261 0.09 -13.48 0.54
C LEU A 261 0.46 -14.36 -0.65
N LYS A 262 0.32 -15.69 -0.53
CA LYS A 262 0.54 -16.66 -1.61
C LYS A 262 -0.58 -16.66 -2.66
N THR A 263 -1.75 -16.09 -2.32
CA THR A 263 -2.90 -15.92 -3.21
C THR A 263 -3.01 -14.51 -3.81
N VAL A 264 -2.10 -13.59 -3.44
CA VAL A 264 -2.13 -12.20 -3.92
C VAL A 264 -1.36 -12.05 -5.23
N GLN A 265 -1.95 -11.25 -6.11
CA GLN A 265 -1.38 -10.79 -7.37
C GLN A 265 -0.41 -9.64 -7.11
N ALA A 266 0.87 -10.00 -6.97
CA ALA A 266 2.01 -9.09 -6.93
C ALA A 266 3.25 -9.82 -7.47
N ALA A 267 4.31 -9.08 -7.79
CA ALA A 267 5.59 -9.67 -8.22
C ALA A 267 6.12 -10.70 -7.19
N PRO A 268 6.88 -11.74 -7.63
CA PRO A 268 7.53 -12.68 -6.71
C PRO A 268 8.34 -11.96 -5.62
N ASP A 269 9.22 -11.04 -6.03
CA ASP A 269 10.10 -10.25 -5.17
C ASP A 269 9.32 -9.45 -4.11
N HIS A 270 8.21 -8.81 -4.49
CA HIS A 270 7.35 -8.07 -3.56
C HIS A 270 6.70 -8.99 -2.53
N ARG A 271 6.26 -10.18 -2.94
CA ARG A 271 5.70 -11.19 -2.01
C ARG A 271 6.78 -11.76 -1.09
N GLU A 272 8.01 -11.93 -1.55
CA GLU A 272 9.12 -12.38 -0.71
C GLU A 272 9.54 -11.32 0.32
N LEU A 273 9.73 -10.07 -0.11
CA LEU A 273 10.06 -8.93 0.79
C LEU A 273 9.01 -8.76 1.89
N VAL A 274 7.72 -8.88 1.54
CA VAL A 274 6.63 -8.87 2.51
C VAL A 274 6.64 -10.09 3.41
N SER A 275 6.85 -11.29 2.88
CA SER A 275 6.91 -12.52 3.69
C SER A 275 8.04 -12.45 4.72
N LEU A 276 9.19 -11.91 4.32
CA LEU A 276 10.32 -11.62 5.20
C LEU A 276 9.94 -10.60 6.29
N ALA A 277 9.28 -9.50 5.92
CA ALA A 277 8.83 -8.47 6.86
C ALA A 277 7.78 -9.00 7.87
N LEU A 278 6.83 -9.82 7.42
CA LEU A 278 5.85 -10.49 8.28
C LEU A 278 6.52 -11.48 9.24
N THR A 279 7.48 -12.26 8.76
CA THR A 279 8.24 -13.23 9.58
C THR A 279 9.09 -12.52 10.63
N LEU A 280 9.78 -11.44 10.24
CA LEU A 280 10.53 -10.56 11.13
C LEU A 280 9.62 -9.95 12.20
N HIS A 281 8.44 -9.47 11.81
CA HIS A 281 7.44 -8.94 12.74
C HIS A 281 6.94 -10.02 13.72
N GLU A 282 6.65 -11.24 13.26
CA GLU A 282 6.19 -12.32 14.13
C GLU A 282 7.24 -12.65 15.20
N VAL A 283 8.54 -12.72 14.84
CA VAL A 283 9.62 -12.93 15.81
C VAL A 283 9.74 -11.72 16.76
N ALA A 284 9.82 -10.50 16.23
CA ALA A 284 9.92 -9.26 17.01
C ALA A 284 8.72 -8.99 17.94
N SER A 285 7.55 -9.59 17.67
CA SER A 285 6.36 -9.45 18.53
C SER A 285 6.45 -10.20 19.86
N ARG A 286 7.39 -11.14 20.01
CA ARG A 286 7.39 -12.14 21.11
C ARG A 286 7.94 -11.60 22.44
N GLY A 287 8.86 -10.64 22.38
CA GLY A 287 9.55 -10.04 23.54
C GLY A 287 10.71 -9.11 23.14
N GLU A 288 11.29 -8.43 24.13
CA GLU A 288 12.38 -7.46 23.90
C GLU A 288 13.68 -8.12 23.44
N ALA A 289 13.97 -9.33 23.92
CA ALA A 289 15.14 -10.10 23.51
C ALA A 289 15.06 -10.45 22.02
N GLU A 290 13.88 -10.87 21.54
CA GLU A 290 13.62 -11.17 20.14
C GLU A 290 13.71 -9.91 19.26
N ARG A 291 13.29 -8.73 19.75
CA ARG A 291 13.51 -7.44 19.05
C ARG A 291 15.00 -7.10 18.91
N THR A 292 15.77 -7.27 19.97
CA THR A 292 17.23 -7.02 19.96
C THR A 292 17.95 -7.99 19.02
N MET A 293 17.64 -9.29 19.09
CA MET A 293 18.19 -10.29 18.17
C MET A 293 17.89 -9.96 16.70
N CYS A 294 16.64 -9.60 16.38
CA CYS A 294 16.26 -9.18 15.02
C CYS A 294 17.07 -7.97 14.54
N ARG A 295 17.28 -6.97 15.39
CA ARG A 295 18.11 -5.79 15.10
C ARG A 295 19.56 -6.19 14.84
N GLU A 296 20.18 -6.94 15.74
CA GLU A 296 21.59 -7.35 15.66
C GLU A 296 21.88 -8.18 14.40
N MET A 297 20.96 -9.05 14.00
CA MET A 297 21.05 -9.81 12.75
C MET A 297 20.97 -8.89 11.52
N LEU A 298 19.99 -8.00 11.45
CA LEU A 298 19.82 -7.07 10.33
C LEU A 298 21.00 -6.09 10.19
N GLU A 299 21.50 -5.54 11.31
CA GLU A 299 22.70 -4.70 11.30
C GLU A 299 23.94 -5.49 10.85
N SER A 300 24.07 -6.76 11.26
CA SER A 300 25.21 -7.59 10.85
C SER A 300 25.16 -7.94 9.37
N LEU A 301 23.97 -8.21 8.83
CA LEU A 301 23.75 -8.39 7.39
C LEU A 301 24.06 -7.09 6.62
N ALA A 302 23.60 -5.93 7.10
CA ALA A 302 23.91 -4.63 6.50
C ALA A 302 25.41 -4.30 6.53
N ARG A 303 26.11 -4.61 7.64
CA ARG A 303 27.57 -4.50 7.75
C ARG A 303 28.30 -5.44 6.76
N TRP A 304 27.74 -6.60 6.43
CA TRP A 304 28.32 -7.55 5.48
C TRP A 304 28.05 -7.16 4.02
N THR A 305 26.81 -6.80 3.65
CA THR A 305 26.48 -6.34 2.29
C THR A 305 27.16 -5.00 1.95
N GLY A 306 27.28 -4.10 2.92
CA GLY A 306 28.06 -2.86 2.78
C GLY A 306 29.53 -3.13 2.43
N ARG A 307 30.19 -4.06 3.14
CA ARG A 307 31.57 -4.48 2.79
C ARG A 307 31.66 -5.06 1.39
N ARG A 308 30.70 -5.89 0.97
CA ARG A 308 30.66 -6.43 -0.41
C ARG A 308 30.51 -5.33 -1.47
N ARG A 309 29.73 -4.27 -1.23
CA ARG A 309 29.66 -3.10 -2.14
C ARG A 309 30.99 -2.34 -2.20
N THR A 310 31.76 -2.26 -1.10
CA THR A 310 33.10 -1.64 -1.12
C THR A 310 34.20 -2.51 -1.73
N THR A 311 34.08 -3.84 -1.74
CA THR A 311 35.09 -4.74 -2.36
C THR A 311 34.74 -5.15 -3.79
N GLY A 312 33.46 -5.10 -4.18
CA GLY A 312 33.01 -5.46 -5.53
C GLY A 312 33.37 -4.46 -6.65
N SER A 313 34.08 -3.38 -6.32
CA SER A 313 34.56 -2.38 -7.29
C SER A 313 36.04 -2.58 -7.70
N GLY A 314 36.66 -3.69 -7.29
CA GLY A 314 38.07 -4.01 -7.59
C GLY A 314 38.32 -5.52 -7.57
N ALA A 315 38.01 -6.19 -8.67
CA ALA A 315 38.37 -7.57 -8.95
C ALA A 315 38.60 -7.72 -10.47
N ASP A 316 39.87 -7.85 -10.84
CA ASP A 316 40.40 -7.62 -12.18
C ASP A 316 39.88 -8.55 -13.29
N PHE A 317 39.81 -8.01 -14.51
CA PHE A 317 39.90 -8.81 -15.74
C PHE A 317 41.33 -9.33 -15.91
N LEU A 318 41.61 -10.55 -15.45
CA LEU A 318 42.77 -11.34 -15.87
C LEU A 318 42.45 -12.84 -15.89
N PHE A 319 41.95 -13.33 -17.02
CA PHE A 319 42.56 -14.41 -17.83
C PHE A 319 41.78 -14.60 -19.15
#